data_AF-A0A7K0BNH6-F1
#
_entry.id   AF-A0A7K0BNH6-F1
#
_cell.length_a   1.000
_cell.length_b   1.000
_cell.length_c   1.000
_cell.angle_alpha   90.00
_cell.angle_beta   90.00
_cell.angle_gamma   90.00
#
_symmetry.space_group_name_H-M   'P 1'
#
loop_
_entity.id
_entity.type
_entity.pdbx_description
1 polymer ?
#
loop_
_entity_poly.entity_id
_entity_poly.type
_entity_poly.pdbx_seq_one_letter_code
_entity_poly.pdbx_strand_id
1 'polypeptide(L)'
;MRSRARYAAFGLSGALLGAPLLVSPAAAAPGTLVVERGGPARTLRFTAGHAGEAVIGFTAAAPGVSWARKGAEAAVVSFSVDGRHVTDLVVPSADGVARSLGLGPVGPGAHTVTLRFARGSAPAARRVVLTRPAVRLPGGDQAVLRHAPVVVGRTGWPFGDPYQNARTDTPLVAWHESRPAAGGHRVLEYSLVWSNEDGGTDTPALMSRWGRSTDIEWVYRVEVDAAGRRVPDTGVYQAPLHQTLRFTGRYEGDHPVLQTCTDNNNMCDVVSPNAPLRFLPDASATRPADRAREVIMDRNPWTYRVAAQELVREGKIEKRPDPATKAVGDPRTYLFVEYTRTAGAATGQGSAPGVALGVRLKADPSRLYRSDHGDRSVAIDRDGAVATTVELPAGTSVGDIASVEALRTPVGSGDNGAPVTVTSVHRGFFLDRAYLPRPSAIRWTGAATLTGARPTAVLWRN
;
A
#
# COMPACT_ATOMS: atom_id res chain seq x y z
N MET A 1 57.23 -50.36 -6.77
CA MET A 1 55.84 -50.32 -7.27
C MET A 1 55.85 -49.66 -8.65
N ARG A 2 55.27 -50.36 -9.64
CA ARG A 2 55.00 -50.04 -11.07
C ARG A 2 55.58 -48.72 -11.62
N SER A 3 56.65 -48.73 -12.42
CA SER A 3 56.73 -49.05 -13.87
C SER A 3 56.43 -47.83 -14.76
N ARG A 4 57.47 -47.26 -15.42
CA ARG A 4 57.75 -47.19 -16.89
C ARG A 4 56.67 -46.47 -17.72
N ALA A 5 56.92 -45.72 -18.80
CA ALA A 5 58.09 -45.36 -19.58
C ALA A 5 57.63 -44.38 -20.70
N ARG A 6 58.58 -43.57 -21.19
CA ARG A 6 58.88 -43.17 -22.59
C ARG A 6 57.79 -42.58 -23.53
N TYR A 7 58.09 -41.35 -23.95
CA TYR A 7 58.15 -40.78 -25.33
C TYR A 7 57.12 -41.19 -26.40
N ALA A 8 56.47 -40.19 -27.00
CA ALA A 8 56.44 -39.99 -28.47
C ALA A 8 55.87 -38.60 -28.83
N ALA A 9 56.35 -38.06 -29.95
CA ALA A 9 56.00 -36.78 -30.55
C ALA A 9 54.89 -36.90 -31.63
N PHE A 10 54.46 -35.73 -32.13
CA PHE A 10 53.65 -35.41 -33.32
C PHE A 10 52.11 -35.40 -33.22
N GLY A 11 51.52 -34.33 -33.79
CA GLY A 11 50.14 -34.31 -34.27
C GLY A 11 49.47 -32.93 -34.32
N LEU A 12 49.64 -32.19 -35.42
CA LEU A 12 48.80 -31.04 -35.82
C LEU A 12 47.34 -31.49 -36.04
N SER A 13 46.36 -30.69 -35.60
CA SER A 13 45.09 -30.41 -36.29
C SER A 13 44.30 -29.33 -35.53
N GLY A 14 43.84 -28.31 -36.26
CA GLY A 14 43.17 -27.14 -35.69
C GLY A 14 41.71 -27.37 -35.30
N ALA A 15 41.20 -26.47 -34.46
CA ALA A 15 39.78 -26.15 -34.39
C ALA A 15 39.63 -24.70 -33.87
N LEU A 16 38.96 -23.89 -34.68
CA LEU A 16 38.47 -22.55 -34.35
C LEU A 16 37.58 -22.61 -33.11
N LEU A 17 38.04 -22.07 -31.98
CA LEU A 17 37.18 -21.83 -30.82
C LEU A 17 36.47 -20.49 -31.02
N GLY A 18 35.21 -20.59 -31.45
CA GLY A 18 34.27 -19.48 -31.44
C GLY A 18 34.10 -18.97 -30.01
N ALA A 19 34.37 -17.67 -29.83
CA ALA A 19 34.06 -16.98 -28.59
C ALA A 19 32.54 -17.05 -28.33
N PRO A 20 32.09 -17.31 -27.09
CA PRO A 20 30.68 -17.22 -26.76
C PRO A 20 30.25 -15.76 -26.94
N LEU A 21 29.30 -15.54 -27.84
CA LEU A 21 28.54 -14.30 -27.92
C LEU A 21 27.86 -14.09 -26.57
N LEU A 22 28.42 -13.21 -25.76
CA LEU A 22 27.75 -12.62 -24.61
C LEU A 22 26.53 -11.87 -25.14
N VAL A 23 25.38 -12.53 -25.14
CA VAL A 23 24.09 -11.87 -25.31
C VAL A 23 23.89 -11.01 -24.07
N SER A 24 24.29 -9.74 -24.19
CA SER A 24 23.88 -8.73 -23.23
C SER A 24 22.35 -8.68 -23.21
N PRO A 25 21.69 -8.60 -22.04
CA PRO A 25 20.27 -8.30 -22.03
C PRO A 25 20.11 -6.93 -22.67
N ALA A 26 19.40 -6.87 -23.79
CA ALA A 26 19.04 -5.63 -24.44
C ALA A 26 18.10 -4.85 -23.51
N ALA A 27 18.68 -4.06 -22.60
CA ALA A 27 17.98 -3.01 -21.91
C ALA A 27 17.55 -1.99 -22.97
N ALA A 28 16.27 -1.98 -23.32
CA ALA A 28 15.70 -0.90 -24.11
C ALA A 28 16.07 0.43 -23.44
N ALA A 29 16.68 1.36 -24.18
CA ALA A 29 16.97 2.70 -23.70
C ALA A 29 15.65 3.28 -23.15
N PRO A 30 15.59 3.71 -21.89
CA PRO A 30 14.32 3.93 -21.23
C PRO A 30 13.79 5.31 -21.63
N GLY A 31 13.11 5.34 -22.78
CA GLY A 31 12.53 6.54 -23.37
C GLY A 31 11.31 7.07 -22.60
N THR A 32 10.69 8.10 -23.16
CA THR A 32 9.42 8.64 -22.66
C THR A 32 8.29 8.18 -23.57
N LEU A 33 7.24 7.60 -23.00
CA LEU A 33 6.00 7.29 -23.70
C LEU A 33 4.93 8.32 -23.32
N VAL A 34 4.32 8.95 -24.32
CA VAL A 34 3.22 9.90 -24.13
C VAL A 34 1.93 9.31 -24.69
N VAL A 35 0.96 9.10 -23.81
CA VAL A 35 -0.37 8.59 -24.13
C VAL A 35 -1.34 9.76 -24.12
N GLU A 36 -1.87 10.12 -25.28
CA GLU A 36 -2.72 11.30 -25.50
C GLU A 36 -4.21 10.92 -25.54
N ARG A 37 -5.08 11.76 -24.97
CA ARG A 37 -6.54 11.59 -25.07
C ARG A 37 -6.99 11.71 -26.52
N GLY A 38 -7.71 10.71 -27.02
CA GLY A 38 -8.14 10.66 -28.42
C GLY A 38 -7.00 10.38 -29.40
N GLY A 39 -5.78 10.18 -28.91
CA GLY A 39 -4.63 9.80 -29.70
C GLY A 39 -4.58 8.29 -29.97
N PRO A 40 -3.64 7.85 -30.85
CA PRO A 40 -3.41 6.44 -31.09
C PRO A 40 -2.82 5.74 -29.86
N ALA A 41 -2.93 4.41 -29.83
CA ALA A 41 -2.25 3.61 -28.81
C ALA A 41 -0.73 3.78 -28.88
N ARG A 42 -0.07 3.60 -27.73
CA ARG A 42 1.38 3.48 -27.62
C ARG A 42 1.77 2.05 -27.34
N THR A 43 2.93 1.64 -27.81
CA THR A 43 3.42 0.28 -27.63
C THR A 43 4.82 0.27 -27.04
N LEU A 44 5.07 -0.74 -26.22
CA LEU A 44 6.38 -1.09 -25.68
C LEU A 44 6.59 -2.58 -25.97
N ARG A 45 7.67 -2.91 -26.67
CA ARG A 45 8.05 -4.30 -26.94
C ARG A 45 9.03 -4.77 -25.88
N PHE A 46 8.93 -6.04 -25.50
CA PHE A 46 9.91 -6.70 -24.67
C PHE A 46 10.03 -8.18 -25.07
N THR A 47 11.14 -8.80 -24.68
CA THR A 47 11.38 -10.23 -24.90
C THR A 47 11.51 -10.91 -23.54
N ALA A 48 10.72 -11.96 -23.33
CA ALA A 48 10.81 -12.82 -22.17
C ALA A 48 11.75 -14.00 -22.47
N GLY A 49 12.82 -14.15 -21.68
CA GLY A 49 13.77 -15.26 -21.82
C GLY A 49 13.23 -16.60 -21.30
N HIS A 50 12.17 -16.56 -20.48
CA HIS A 50 11.50 -17.71 -19.89
C HIS A 50 10.03 -17.36 -19.65
N ALA A 51 9.20 -18.36 -19.37
CA ALA A 51 7.83 -18.13 -18.94
C ALA A 51 7.79 -17.53 -17.51
N GLY A 52 6.79 -16.70 -17.23
CA GLY A 52 6.57 -16.16 -15.90
C GLY A 52 5.68 -14.92 -15.89
N GLU A 53 5.43 -14.42 -14.68
CA GLU A 53 4.74 -13.17 -14.41
C GLU A 53 5.63 -11.98 -14.76
N ALA A 54 5.12 -11.12 -15.64
CA ALA A 54 5.75 -9.88 -16.02
C ALA A 54 5.25 -8.72 -15.16
N VAL A 55 6.16 -7.80 -14.84
CA VAL A 55 5.87 -6.54 -14.13
C VAL A 55 6.48 -5.40 -14.93
N ILE A 56 5.76 -4.28 -15.04
CA ILE A 56 6.28 -3.05 -15.64
C ILE A 56 6.53 -2.00 -14.58
N GLY A 57 7.69 -1.35 -14.61
CA GLY A 57 8.04 -0.20 -13.76
C GLY A 57 8.21 1.07 -14.61
N PHE A 58 7.83 2.22 -14.06
CA PHE A 58 7.92 3.53 -14.73
C PHE A 58 7.80 4.68 -13.73
N THR A 59 8.05 5.92 -14.19
CA THR A 59 7.59 7.14 -13.51
C THR A 59 6.41 7.72 -14.29
N ALA A 60 5.24 7.84 -13.66
CA ALA A 60 4.01 8.33 -14.29
C ALA A 60 3.66 9.75 -13.84
N ALA A 61 3.25 10.58 -14.79
CA ALA A 61 2.72 11.93 -14.57
C ALA A 61 1.59 12.21 -15.55
N ALA A 62 0.60 13.01 -15.14
CA ALA A 62 -0.47 13.48 -16.02
C ALA A 62 -0.58 15.02 -15.94
N PRO A 63 0.13 15.77 -16.81
CA PRO A 63 0.05 17.23 -16.80
C PRO A 63 -1.39 17.74 -16.86
N GLY A 64 -1.72 18.69 -15.99
CA GLY A 64 -3.06 19.28 -15.88
C GLY A 64 -3.96 18.62 -14.82
N VAL A 65 -3.65 17.41 -14.35
CA VAL A 65 -4.43 16.76 -13.29
C VAL A 65 -3.99 17.20 -11.89
N SER A 66 -4.90 17.10 -10.93
CA SER A 66 -4.68 17.25 -9.50
C SER A 66 -5.82 16.53 -8.77
N TRP A 67 -5.47 15.56 -7.94
CA TRP A 67 -6.43 14.81 -7.13
C TRP A 67 -7.29 15.70 -6.21
N ALA A 68 -6.79 16.90 -5.87
CA ALA A 68 -7.49 17.89 -5.04
C ALA A 68 -8.60 18.67 -5.78
N ARG A 69 -8.67 18.57 -7.12
CA ARG A 69 -9.54 19.42 -7.95
C ARG A 69 -10.60 18.61 -8.67
N LYS A 70 -11.86 18.92 -8.39
CA LYS A 70 -13.01 18.34 -9.11
C LYS A 70 -12.90 18.59 -10.62
N GLY A 71 -13.11 17.54 -11.43
CA GLY A 71 -12.97 17.58 -12.88
C GLY A 71 -11.53 17.51 -13.40
N ALA A 72 -10.54 17.39 -12.51
CA ALA A 72 -9.13 17.23 -12.84
C ALA A 72 -8.47 16.11 -12.02
N GLU A 73 -9.23 15.19 -11.44
CA GLU A 73 -8.77 14.23 -10.44
C GLU A 73 -7.62 13.36 -10.96
N ALA A 74 -7.84 12.64 -12.06
CA ALA A 74 -6.83 11.75 -12.63
C ALA A 74 -6.99 11.50 -14.13
N ALA A 75 -5.93 10.99 -14.73
CA ALA A 75 -5.95 10.30 -16.01
C ALA A 75 -5.96 8.78 -15.80
N VAL A 76 -6.62 8.04 -16.68
CA VAL A 76 -6.64 6.57 -16.69
C VAL A 76 -5.97 6.08 -17.98
N VAL A 77 -5.08 5.09 -17.85
CA VAL A 77 -4.44 4.41 -18.99
C VAL A 77 -4.68 2.92 -18.87
N SER A 78 -5.28 2.32 -19.89
CA SER A 78 -5.45 0.87 -19.98
C SER A 78 -4.21 0.22 -20.56
N PHE A 79 -3.78 -0.89 -19.97
CA PHE A 79 -2.66 -1.70 -20.40
C PHE A 79 -3.16 -3.03 -20.95
N SER A 80 -2.68 -3.40 -22.13
CA SER A 80 -2.90 -4.71 -22.72
C SER A 80 -1.57 -5.39 -23.04
N VAL A 81 -1.50 -6.71 -22.88
CA VAL A 81 -0.37 -7.54 -23.33
C VAL A 81 -0.88 -8.43 -24.45
N ASP A 82 -0.24 -8.35 -25.61
CA ASP A 82 -0.58 -9.14 -26.80
C ASP A 82 -2.07 -9.11 -27.15
N GLY A 83 -2.67 -7.92 -27.01
CA GLY A 83 -4.08 -7.65 -27.30
C GLY A 83 -5.06 -7.91 -26.15
N ARG A 84 -4.64 -8.56 -25.06
CA ARG A 84 -5.49 -8.80 -23.87
C ARG A 84 -5.38 -7.66 -22.87
N HIS A 85 -6.48 -7.03 -22.44
CA HIS A 85 -6.51 -6.05 -21.36
C HIS A 85 -6.17 -6.70 -20.01
N VAL A 86 -5.15 -6.19 -19.32
CA VAL A 86 -4.59 -6.81 -18.10
C VAL A 86 -4.76 -5.95 -16.86
N THR A 87 -4.59 -4.63 -16.98
CA THR A 87 -4.71 -3.68 -15.87
C THR A 87 -4.96 -2.27 -16.38
N ASP A 88 -5.50 -1.42 -15.52
CA ASP A 88 -5.60 0.03 -15.68
C ASP A 88 -4.69 0.74 -14.69
N LEU A 89 -4.17 1.90 -15.10
CA LEU A 89 -3.37 2.80 -14.27
C LEU A 89 -4.16 4.10 -14.06
N VAL A 90 -4.41 4.44 -12.80
CA VAL A 90 -4.91 5.77 -12.40
C VAL A 90 -3.72 6.65 -12.04
N VAL A 91 -3.58 7.78 -12.73
CA VAL A 91 -2.51 8.78 -12.54
C VAL A 91 -3.11 10.04 -11.92
N PRO A 92 -3.02 10.21 -10.58
CA PRO A 92 -3.70 11.28 -9.84
C PRO A 92 -2.87 12.57 -9.71
N SER A 93 -1.72 12.65 -10.38
CA SER A 93 -0.72 13.71 -10.14
C SER A 93 -0.10 14.21 -11.44
N ALA A 94 0.11 15.52 -11.53
CA ALA A 94 0.93 16.15 -12.56
C ALA A 94 2.43 15.95 -12.31
N ASP A 95 2.84 15.72 -11.07
CA ASP A 95 4.21 15.37 -10.72
C ASP A 95 4.49 13.90 -11.02
N GLY A 96 5.73 13.60 -11.42
CA GLY A 96 6.20 12.26 -11.67
C GLY A 96 6.23 11.39 -10.41
N VAL A 97 5.55 10.26 -10.45
CA VAL A 97 5.51 9.26 -9.38
C VAL A 97 6.04 7.93 -9.90
N ALA A 98 7.07 7.39 -9.26
CA ALA A 98 7.57 6.05 -9.57
C ALA A 98 6.53 5.00 -9.15
N ARG A 99 6.20 4.08 -10.06
CA ARG A 99 5.21 3.02 -9.85
C ARG A 99 5.59 1.76 -10.61
N SER A 100 4.97 0.66 -10.21
CA SER A 100 4.97 -0.59 -10.94
C SER A 100 3.60 -1.24 -10.94
N LEU A 101 3.33 -2.06 -11.97
CA LEU A 101 2.09 -2.81 -12.15
C LEU A 101 2.41 -4.21 -12.67
N GLY A 102 1.61 -5.19 -12.28
CA GLY A 102 1.62 -6.50 -12.90
C GLY A 102 1.06 -6.45 -14.33
N LEU A 103 1.64 -7.27 -15.19
CA LEU A 103 1.19 -7.49 -16.58
C LEU A 103 0.60 -8.89 -16.77
N GLY A 104 0.74 -9.77 -15.78
CA GLY A 104 0.28 -11.16 -15.83
C GLY A 104 1.30 -12.11 -16.48
N PRO A 105 0.90 -13.37 -16.73
CA PRO A 105 1.78 -14.40 -17.25
C PRO A 105 2.13 -14.16 -18.72
N VAL A 106 3.39 -14.39 -19.07
CA VAL A 106 3.90 -14.42 -20.44
C VAL A 106 4.74 -15.68 -20.67
N GLY A 107 4.76 -16.16 -21.92
CA GLY A 107 5.64 -17.26 -22.34
C GLY A 107 7.03 -16.76 -22.71
N PRO A 108 7.97 -17.64 -23.10
CA PRO A 108 9.22 -17.22 -23.71
C PRO A 108 8.94 -16.62 -25.10
N GLY A 109 9.62 -15.53 -25.45
CA GLY A 109 9.51 -14.91 -26.77
C GLY A 109 9.21 -13.41 -26.74
N ALA A 110 8.77 -12.88 -27.88
CA ALA A 110 8.50 -11.46 -28.06
C ALA A 110 7.05 -11.12 -27.68
N HIS A 111 6.89 -10.04 -26.91
CA HIS A 111 5.61 -9.56 -26.40
C HIS A 111 5.46 -8.06 -26.64
N THR A 112 4.21 -7.60 -26.70
CA THR A 112 3.88 -6.18 -26.85
C THR A 112 2.93 -5.71 -25.76
N VAL A 113 3.36 -4.73 -24.97
CA VAL A 113 2.49 -3.95 -24.09
C VAL A 113 1.89 -2.82 -24.91
N THR A 114 0.57 -2.70 -24.92
CA THR A 114 -0.18 -1.63 -25.58
C THR A 114 -0.86 -0.76 -24.52
N LEU A 115 -0.67 0.55 -24.63
CA LEU A 115 -1.21 1.56 -23.72
C LEU A 115 -2.21 2.44 -24.46
N ARG A 116 -3.39 2.64 -23.87
CA ARG A 116 -4.42 3.53 -24.42
C ARG A 116 -4.95 4.47 -23.34
N PHE A 117 -5.19 5.72 -23.73
CA PHE A 117 -5.89 6.66 -22.88
C PHE A 117 -7.33 6.16 -22.69
N ALA A 118 -7.73 5.92 -21.44
CA ALA A 118 -8.95 5.20 -21.13
C ALA A 118 -10.09 6.14 -20.68
N ARG A 119 -11.32 5.60 -20.77
CA ARG A 119 -12.51 6.21 -20.16
C ARG A 119 -12.36 6.27 -18.63
N GLY A 120 -13.17 7.09 -17.98
CA GLY A 120 -13.05 7.39 -16.54
C GLY A 120 -12.08 8.54 -16.22
N SER A 121 -11.17 8.89 -17.13
CA SER A 121 -10.27 10.03 -16.99
C SER A 121 -11.01 11.36 -16.86
N ALA A 122 -10.62 12.17 -15.87
CA ALA A 122 -11.19 13.49 -15.60
C ALA A 122 -11.08 14.44 -16.82
N PRO A 123 -12.04 15.35 -17.06
CA PRO A 123 -12.04 16.24 -18.23
C PRO A 123 -10.73 17.03 -18.47
N ALA A 124 -10.06 17.47 -17.40
CA ALA A 124 -8.80 18.20 -17.51
C ALA A 124 -7.61 17.33 -17.93
N ALA A 125 -7.68 16.00 -17.75
CA ALA A 125 -6.61 15.09 -18.13
C ALA A 125 -6.52 15.01 -19.66
N ARG A 126 -5.41 15.46 -20.24
CA ARG A 126 -5.20 15.41 -21.71
C ARG A 126 -4.16 14.39 -22.15
N ARG A 127 -3.17 14.11 -21.30
CA ARG A 127 -2.10 13.15 -21.58
C ARG A 127 -1.52 12.53 -20.33
N VAL A 128 -0.92 11.37 -20.49
CA VAL A 128 -0.08 10.70 -19.49
C VAL A 128 1.32 10.52 -20.06
N VAL A 129 2.32 10.87 -19.25
CA VAL A 129 3.73 10.71 -19.55
C VAL A 129 4.28 9.58 -18.68
N LEU A 130 4.76 8.51 -19.32
CA LEU A 130 5.50 7.44 -18.66
C LEU A 130 6.98 7.57 -19.01
N THR A 131 7.78 7.90 -18.01
CA THR A 131 9.22 8.03 -18.14
C THR A 131 9.89 6.73 -17.73
N ARG A 132 10.83 6.27 -18.56
CA ARG A 132 11.63 5.06 -18.33
C ARG A 132 10.81 3.78 -18.09
N PRO A 133 9.80 3.45 -18.93
CA PRO A 133 9.05 2.23 -18.78
C PRO A 133 9.93 1.01 -19.08
N ALA A 134 9.96 0.05 -18.17
CA ALA A 134 10.73 -1.18 -18.31
C ALA A 134 9.94 -2.37 -17.80
N VAL A 135 9.90 -3.45 -18.60
CA VAL A 135 9.29 -4.72 -18.24
C VAL A 135 10.35 -5.66 -17.69
N ARG A 136 10.05 -6.33 -16.59
CA ARG A 136 10.89 -7.34 -15.93
C ARG A 136 10.07 -8.59 -15.62
N LEU A 137 10.73 -9.74 -15.60
CA LEU A 137 10.17 -11.00 -15.07
C LEU A 137 10.92 -11.31 -13.76
N PRO A 138 10.35 -11.03 -12.58
CA PRO A 138 11.07 -11.16 -11.32
C PRO A 138 11.32 -12.63 -10.98
N GLY A 139 12.58 -13.07 -10.80
CA GLY A 139 12.88 -14.51 -10.59
C GLY A 139 12.42 -15.09 -9.24
N GLY A 140 12.62 -14.36 -8.13
CA GLY A 140 12.34 -14.86 -6.77
C GLY A 140 10.87 -14.78 -6.32
N ASP A 141 10.05 -13.97 -7.00
CA ASP A 141 8.67 -13.66 -6.58
C ASP A 141 7.61 -14.30 -7.49
N GLN A 142 8.00 -15.20 -8.40
CA GLN A 142 7.08 -15.76 -9.40
C GLN A 142 5.83 -16.41 -8.80
N ALA A 143 5.99 -17.20 -7.73
CA ALA A 143 4.84 -17.80 -7.06
C ALA A 143 3.92 -16.75 -6.42
N VAL A 144 4.48 -15.67 -5.87
CA VAL A 144 3.70 -14.57 -5.29
C VAL A 144 2.94 -13.82 -6.38
N LEU A 145 3.61 -13.45 -7.47
CA LEU A 145 2.97 -12.70 -8.54
C LEU A 145 1.88 -13.53 -9.22
N ARG A 146 2.10 -14.84 -9.38
CA ARG A 146 1.17 -15.79 -10.02
C ARG A 146 -0.18 -15.89 -9.32
N HIS A 147 -0.19 -15.72 -8.00
CA HIS A 147 -1.41 -15.80 -7.17
C HIS A 147 -1.89 -14.42 -6.70
N ALA A 148 -1.27 -13.33 -7.16
CA ALA A 148 -1.71 -11.98 -6.83
C ALA A 148 -3.11 -11.72 -7.43
N PRO A 149 -4.04 -11.11 -6.68
CA PRO A 149 -5.39 -10.91 -7.16
C PRO A 149 -5.47 -9.86 -8.27
N VAL A 150 -6.30 -10.14 -9.27
CA VAL A 150 -6.86 -9.09 -10.13
C VAL A 150 -8.02 -8.45 -9.37
N VAL A 151 -7.90 -7.16 -9.09
CA VAL A 151 -8.92 -6.37 -8.38
C VAL A 151 -9.74 -5.58 -9.40
N VAL A 152 -11.00 -5.93 -9.54
CA VAL A 152 -11.99 -5.19 -10.32
C VAL A 152 -12.51 -4.03 -9.48
N GLY A 153 -12.63 -2.86 -10.11
CA GLY A 153 -13.12 -1.65 -9.44
C GLY A 153 -14.57 -1.73 -8.97
N ARG A 154 -14.94 -0.80 -8.11
CA ARG A 154 -16.31 -0.51 -7.64
C ARG A 154 -17.21 -0.26 -8.84
N THR A 155 -18.00 -1.26 -9.19
CA THR A 155 -18.97 -1.25 -10.30
C THR A 155 -20.27 -1.87 -9.83
N GLY A 156 -21.40 -1.27 -10.24
CA GLY A 156 -22.73 -1.77 -9.87
C GLY A 156 -23.13 -1.35 -8.45
N TRP A 157 -24.32 -1.76 -8.03
CA TRP A 157 -24.88 -1.37 -6.73
C TRP A 157 -23.96 -1.79 -5.56
N PRO A 158 -23.79 -0.94 -4.50
CA PRO A 158 -24.46 0.34 -4.26
C PRO A 158 -23.83 1.53 -5.01
N PHE A 159 -22.79 1.31 -5.81
CA PHE A 159 -22.06 2.36 -6.51
C PHE A 159 -22.78 2.85 -7.78
N GLY A 160 -22.69 4.15 -8.04
CA GLY A 160 -23.35 4.79 -9.18
C GLY A 160 -22.48 4.85 -10.44
N ASP A 161 -21.24 5.34 -10.32
CA ASP A 161 -20.33 5.50 -11.45
C ASP A 161 -19.40 4.29 -11.58
N PRO A 162 -19.44 3.52 -12.68
CA PRO A 162 -18.55 2.37 -12.88
C PRO A 162 -17.06 2.75 -13.01
N TYR A 163 -16.74 4.04 -13.12
CA TYR A 163 -15.39 4.58 -13.09
C TYR A 163 -15.05 5.27 -11.75
N GLN A 164 -15.78 5.03 -10.67
CA GLN A 164 -15.58 5.70 -9.38
C GLN A 164 -14.12 5.61 -8.88
N ASN A 165 -13.44 4.48 -9.07
CA ASN A 165 -12.02 4.33 -8.71
C ASN A 165 -11.05 5.21 -9.50
N ALA A 166 -11.50 5.95 -10.51
CA ALA A 166 -10.69 6.99 -11.16
C ALA A 166 -10.73 8.33 -10.41
N ARG A 167 -11.57 8.46 -9.37
CA ARG A 167 -11.75 9.72 -8.62
C ARG A 167 -11.71 9.55 -7.11
N THR A 168 -12.13 8.41 -6.57
CA THR A 168 -12.07 8.10 -5.12
C THR A 168 -11.72 6.63 -4.92
N ASP A 169 -11.20 6.27 -3.75
CA ASP A 169 -10.85 4.89 -3.38
C ASP A 169 -10.10 4.14 -4.50
N THR A 170 -9.08 4.79 -5.08
CA THR A 170 -8.31 4.15 -6.15
C THR A 170 -7.27 3.21 -5.54
N PRO A 171 -7.12 1.96 -6.01
CA PRO A 171 -6.00 1.10 -5.61
C PRO A 171 -4.66 1.78 -5.83
N LEU A 172 -3.87 1.93 -4.77
CA LEU A 172 -2.60 2.67 -4.79
C LEU A 172 -1.39 1.75 -4.86
N VAL A 173 -1.26 0.88 -3.86
CA VAL A 173 -0.09 0.02 -3.66
C VAL A 173 -0.58 -1.33 -3.13
N ALA A 174 -0.02 -2.42 -3.66
CA ALA A 174 -0.21 -3.74 -3.10
C ALA A 174 1.10 -4.24 -2.46
N TRP A 175 0.96 -5.19 -1.56
CA TRP A 175 2.07 -5.98 -1.05
C TRP A 175 1.57 -7.37 -0.70
N HIS A 176 2.52 -8.26 -0.41
CA HIS A 176 2.21 -9.57 0.15
C HIS A 176 2.94 -9.80 1.47
N GLU A 177 2.35 -10.68 2.27
CA GLU A 177 2.98 -11.32 3.41
C GLU A 177 2.93 -12.82 3.21
N SER A 178 3.93 -13.51 3.74
CA SER A 178 4.10 -14.95 3.53
C SER A 178 4.36 -15.62 4.88
N ARG A 179 3.55 -16.63 5.21
CA ARG A 179 3.65 -17.35 6.50
C ARG A 179 3.81 -18.85 6.24
N PRO A 180 4.66 -19.58 6.99
CA PRO A 180 4.76 -21.03 6.87
C PRO A 180 3.41 -21.73 7.12
N ALA A 181 3.18 -22.84 6.42
CA ALA A 181 2.07 -23.76 6.65
C ALA A 181 2.59 -25.21 6.78
N ALA A 182 1.70 -26.16 7.08
CA ALA A 182 2.06 -27.56 7.25
C ALA A 182 2.65 -28.15 5.95
N GLY A 183 3.48 -29.20 6.07
CA GLY A 183 3.98 -29.94 4.89
C GLY A 183 4.93 -29.15 3.98
N GLY A 184 5.58 -28.09 4.49
CA GLY A 184 6.45 -27.22 3.68
C GLY A 184 5.68 -26.26 2.76
N HIS A 185 4.37 -26.14 2.96
CA HIS A 185 3.53 -25.17 2.27
C HIS A 185 3.70 -23.77 2.87
N ARG A 186 3.06 -22.79 2.22
CA ARG A 186 3.11 -21.39 2.63
C ARG A 186 1.78 -20.71 2.36
N VAL A 187 1.29 -19.92 3.30
CA VAL A 187 0.15 -19.03 3.07
C VAL A 187 0.67 -17.70 2.56
N LEU A 188 0.15 -17.26 1.42
CA LEU A 188 0.35 -15.93 0.86
C LEU A 188 -0.87 -15.07 1.20
N GLU A 189 -0.66 -13.91 1.80
CA GLU A 189 -1.68 -12.91 2.12
C GLU A 189 -1.39 -11.64 1.33
N TYR A 190 -2.33 -11.21 0.50
CA TYR A 190 -2.21 -10.00 -0.31
C TYR A 190 -3.02 -8.89 0.32
N SER A 191 -2.48 -7.67 0.32
CA SER A 191 -3.15 -6.50 0.85
C SER A 191 -2.97 -5.31 -0.07
N LEU A 192 -3.91 -4.37 -0.01
CA LEU A 192 -3.93 -3.15 -0.81
C LEU A 192 -4.08 -1.92 0.08
N VAL A 193 -3.54 -0.81 -0.40
CA VAL A 193 -3.88 0.54 0.06
C VAL A 193 -4.82 1.16 -0.96
N TRP A 194 -5.97 1.66 -0.53
CA TRP A 194 -6.87 2.50 -1.35
C TRP A 194 -6.70 3.96 -0.95
N SER A 195 -7.02 4.88 -1.86
CA SER A 195 -6.80 6.31 -1.60
C SER A 195 -7.64 6.90 -0.46
N ASN A 196 -8.73 6.24 -0.09
CA ASN A 196 -9.69 6.69 0.90
C ASN A 196 -10.49 5.50 1.46
N GLU A 197 -11.24 5.77 2.54
CA GLU A 197 -12.31 4.92 3.08
C GLU A 197 -13.61 5.75 3.05
N ASP A 198 -14.57 5.32 2.24
CA ASP A 198 -15.84 6.03 2.03
C ASP A 198 -16.97 5.58 2.96
N GLY A 199 -16.76 4.49 3.72
CA GLY A 199 -17.73 3.98 4.68
C GLY A 199 -17.10 3.13 5.77
N GLY A 200 -17.87 2.78 6.80
CA GLY A 200 -17.36 2.04 7.95
C GLY A 200 -16.89 2.99 9.05
N THR A 201 -15.62 3.36 9.04
CA THR A 201 -15.03 4.26 10.06
C THR A 201 -15.07 5.71 9.57
N ASP A 202 -15.55 6.64 10.40
CA ASP A 202 -15.51 8.06 10.03
C ASP A 202 -14.07 8.62 9.98
N THR A 203 -13.86 9.68 9.20
CA THR A 203 -12.51 10.23 8.98
C THR A 203 -11.81 10.69 10.27
N PRO A 204 -12.47 11.36 11.23
CA PRO A 204 -11.88 11.64 12.55
C PRO A 204 -11.35 10.40 13.26
N ALA A 205 -12.15 9.34 13.33
CA ALA A 205 -11.75 8.08 13.93
C ALA A 205 -10.63 7.41 13.13
N LEU A 206 -10.58 7.56 11.80
CA LEU A 206 -9.49 7.06 10.98
C LEU A 206 -8.15 7.73 11.29
N MET A 207 -8.15 9.07 11.39
CA MET A 207 -6.96 9.82 11.79
C MET A 207 -6.49 9.44 13.19
N SER A 208 -7.43 9.23 14.12
CA SER A 208 -7.14 8.86 15.51
C SER A 208 -6.62 7.42 15.65
N ARG A 209 -7.26 6.45 14.97
CA ARG A 209 -6.98 5.01 15.15
C ARG A 209 -5.89 4.47 14.24
N TRP A 210 -5.68 5.09 13.08
CA TRP A 210 -4.79 4.56 12.03
C TRP A 210 -3.79 5.59 11.52
N GLY A 211 -4.04 6.89 11.75
CA GLY A 211 -3.15 7.96 11.29
C GLY A 211 -3.17 8.15 9.78
N ARG A 212 -4.32 7.90 9.14
CA ARG A 212 -4.55 8.00 7.70
C ARG A 212 -6.04 8.11 7.39
N SER A 213 -6.38 8.62 6.22
CA SER A 213 -7.72 8.48 5.62
C SER A 213 -7.79 7.44 4.51
N THR A 214 -6.64 6.98 4.00
CA THR A 214 -6.58 5.82 3.09
C THR A 214 -7.18 4.61 3.78
N ASP A 215 -7.77 3.71 3.01
CA ASP A 215 -8.11 2.38 3.51
C ASP A 215 -6.95 1.40 3.28
N ILE A 216 -6.81 0.42 4.17
CA ILE A 216 -5.83 -0.64 4.07
C ILE A 216 -6.51 -1.95 4.47
N GLU A 217 -6.64 -2.87 3.51
CA GLU A 217 -7.30 -4.16 3.71
C GLU A 217 -6.50 -5.31 3.10
N TRP A 218 -6.63 -6.50 3.70
CA TRP A 218 -6.14 -7.72 3.08
C TRP A 218 -7.23 -8.24 2.14
N VAL A 219 -6.87 -8.61 0.91
CA VAL A 219 -7.85 -8.90 -0.14
C VAL A 219 -8.02 -10.39 -0.41
N TYR A 220 -6.93 -11.15 -0.29
CA TYR A 220 -6.91 -12.55 -0.64
C TYR A 220 -5.83 -13.30 0.13
N ARG A 221 -6.13 -14.54 0.52
CA ARG A 221 -5.18 -15.50 1.06
C ARG A 221 -5.28 -16.82 0.34
N VAL A 222 -4.14 -17.46 0.15
CA VAL A 222 -4.06 -18.79 -0.46
C VAL A 222 -2.87 -19.55 0.05
N GLU A 223 -3.03 -20.86 0.23
CA GLU A 223 -1.90 -21.74 0.52
C GLU A 223 -1.28 -22.24 -0.79
N VAL A 224 0.05 -22.23 -0.84
CA VAL A 224 0.83 -22.76 -1.96
C VAL A 224 1.76 -23.85 -1.48
N ASP A 225 1.92 -24.89 -2.32
CA ASP A 225 2.85 -25.98 -2.06
C ASP A 225 4.31 -25.56 -2.28
N ALA A 226 5.25 -26.48 -2.02
CA ALA A 226 6.68 -26.25 -2.21
C ALA A 226 7.07 -25.92 -3.68
N ALA A 227 6.22 -26.26 -4.65
CA ALA A 227 6.39 -25.92 -6.07
C ALA A 227 5.69 -24.59 -6.45
N GLY A 228 5.11 -23.88 -5.48
CA GLY A 228 4.39 -22.63 -5.70
C GLY A 228 3.02 -22.81 -6.37
N ARG A 229 2.47 -24.03 -6.38
CA ARG A 229 1.13 -24.29 -6.91
C ARG A 229 0.10 -24.06 -5.81
N ARG A 230 -1.05 -23.51 -6.18
CA ARG A 230 -2.18 -23.33 -5.26
C ARG A 230 -2.62 -24.68 -4.70
N VAL A 231 -2.72 -24.78 -3.38
CA VAL A 231 -3.39 -25.90 -2.71
C VAL A 231 -4.90 -25.74 -2.92
N PRO A 232 -5.61 -26.72 -3.49
CA PRO A 232 -7.05 -26.62 -3.76
C PRO A 232 -7.85 -26.21 -2.53
N ASP A 233 -8.91 -25.42 -2.75
CA ASP A 233 -9.89 -25.01 -1.72
C ASP A 233 -9.35 -24.24 -0.50
N THR A 234 -8.12 -23.72 -0.58
CA THR A 234 -7.50 -22.89 0.48
C THR A 234 -7.68 -21.39 0.27
N GLY A 235 -8.17 -20.97 -0.89
CA GLY A 235 -8.40 -19.57 -1.22
C GLY A 235 -9.49 -18.96 -0.32
N VAL A 236 -9.19 -17.85 0.35
CA VAL A 236 -10.15 -17.05 1.13
C VAL A 236 -9.97 -15.56 0.85
N TYR A 237 -11.02 -14.77 1.04
CA TYR A 237 -10.98 -13.31 0.85
C TYR A 237 -11.70 -12.57 1.98
N GLN A 238 -11.42 -11.28 2.13
CA GLN A 238 -12.11 -10.41 3.08
C GLN A 238 -13.40 -9.90 2.45
N ALA A 239 -14.50 -10.52 2.80
CA ALA A 239 -15.84 -10.24 2.31
C ALA A 239 -16.50 -9.09 3.09
N PRO A 240 -17.68 -8.60 2.66
CA PRO A 240 -18.42 -7.57 3.38
C PRO A 240 -18.57 -7.87 4.88
N LEU A 241 -18.58 -6.82 5.70
CA LEU A 241 -18.55 -6.90 7.17
C LEU A 241 -17.25 -7.52 7.72
N HIS A 242 -16.15 -7.44 6.95
CA HIS A 242 -14.85 -8.03 7.27
C HIS A 242 -14.89 -9.55 7.51
N GLN A 243 -15.85 -10.26 6.93
CA GLN A 243 -15.91 -11.72 7.04
C GLN A 243 -14.79 -12.38 6.25
N THR A 244 -14.27 -13.50 6.74
CA THR A 244 -13.37 -14.34 5.94
C THR A 244 -14.20 -15.43 5.26
N LEU A 245 -14.40 -15.31 3.96
CA LEU A 245 -15.16 -16.30 3.17
C LEU A 245 -14.24 -17.09 2.25
N ARG A 246 -14.63 -18.31 1.94
CA ARG A 246 -13.98 -19.13 0.92
C ARG A 246 -14.15 -18.48 -0.45
N PHE A 247 -13.08 -18.45 -1.24
CA PHE A 247 -13.12 -17.97 -2.61
C PHE A 247 -13.72 -19.04 -3.53
N THR A 248 -14.84 -18.71 -4.15
CA THR A 248 -15.58 -19.55 -5.11
C THR A 248 -15.65 -18.92 -6.49
N GLY A 249 -15.03 -17.75 -6.66
CA GLY A 249 -14.98 -17.00 -7.91
C GLY A 249 -14.08 -17.63 -8.97
N ARG A 250 -13.97 -16.92 -10.10
CA ARG A 250 -13.14 -17.36 -11.23
C ARG A 250 -11.66 -16.97 -11.06
N TYR A 251 -10.79 -17.74 -11.70
CA TYR A 251 -9.39 -17.39 -11.88
C TYR A 251 -9.12 -16.97 -13.33
N GLU A 252 -8.19 -16.03 -13.53
CA GLU A 252 -7.51 -15.79 -14.80
C GLU A 252 -6.10 -16.38 -14.72
N GLY A 253 -5.89 -17.56 -15.30
CA GLY A 253 -4.71 -18.36 -14.96
C GLY A 253 -4.78 -18.77 -13.49
N ASP A 254 -3.84 -18.31 -12.67
CA ASP A 254 -3.84 -18.53 -11.22
C ASP A 254 -4.16 -17.27 -10.41
N HIS A 255 -4.44 -16.15 -11.07
CA HIS A 255 -4.90 -14.93 -10.41
C HIS A 255 -6.39 -15.06 -10.05
N PRO A 256 -6.77 -14.99 -8.76
CA PRO A 256 -8.19 -14.85 -8.42
C PRO A 256 -8.69 -13.48 -8.91
N VAL A 257 -9.91 -13.45 -9.43
CA VAL A 257 -10.56 -12.19 -9.82
C VAL A 257 -11.56 -11.81 -8.75
N LEU A 258 -11.29 -10.71 -8.05
CA LEU A 258 -12.12 -10.16 -6.98
C LEU A 258 -12.61 -8.77 -7.36
N GLN A 259 -13.80 -8.38 -6.93
CA GLN A 259 -14.31 -7.02 -7.08
C GLN A 259 -14.33 -6.29 -5.74
N THR A 260 -13.87 -5.04 -5.68
CA THR A 260 -14.16 -4.16 -4.54
C THR A 260 -15.65 -3.84 -4.52
N CYS A 261 -16.39 -4.30 -3.51
CA CYS A 261 -17.85 -4.29 -3.51
C CYS A 261 -18.51 -3.55 -2.33
N THR A 262 -17.73 -2.95 -1.43
CA THR A 262 -18.24 -2.13 -0.32
C THR A 262 -17.54 -0.76 -0.24
N ASP A 263 -18.15 0.19 0.47
CA ASP A 263 -17.59 1.54 0.69
C ASP A 263 -16.33 1.53 1.59
N ASN A 264 -16.13 0.45 2.35
CA ASN A 264 -14.91 0.14 3.13
C ASN A 264 -14.02 -0.91 2.44
N ASN A 265 -14.02 -0.90 1.10
CA ASN A 265 -13.15 -1.69 0.22
C ASN A 265 -13.07 -3.21 0.43
N ASN A 266 -14.05 -3.84 1.09
CA ASN A 266 -14.13 -5.29 1.16
C ASN A 266 -14.50 -5.87 -0.21
N MET A 267 -14.15 -7.14 -0.39
CA MET A 267 -14.12 -7.81 -1.67
C MET A 267 -15.34 -8.70 -1.88
N CYS A 268 -15.68 -8.95 -3.14
CA CYS A 268 -16.63 -9.97 -3.58
C CYS A 268 -15.95 -10.86 -4.62
N ASP A 269 -16.25 -12.16 -4.62
CA ASP A 269 -15.74 -13.13 -5.60
C ASP A 269 -16.66 -13.31 -6.82
N VAL A 270 -17.80 -12.61 -6.83
CA VAL A 270 -18.65 -12.39 -8.00
C VAL A 270 -18.38 -11.01 -8.56
N VAL A 271 -17.98 -10.97 -9.84
CA VAL A 271 -17.66 -9.73 -10.54
C VAL A 271 -18.87 -9.26 -11.34
N SER A 272 -19.19 -7.98 -11.22
CA SER A 272 -20.25 -7.33 -12.00
C SER A 272 -19.95 -7.39 -13.50
N PRO A 273 -20.96 -7.63 -14.34
CA PRO A 273 -20.77 -7.60 -15.78
C PRO A 273 -20.33 -6.21 -16.23
N ASN A 274 -19.49 -6.16 -17.28
CA ASN A 274 -19.03 -4.92 -17.91
C ASN A 274 -18.28 -3.93 -16.99
N ALA A 275 -17.67 -4.42 -15.90
CA ALA A 275 -16.82 -3.60 -15.05
C ALA A 275 -15.63 -3.03 -15.86
N PRO A 276 -15.50 -1.70 -15.98
CA PRO A 276 -14.57 -1.11 -16.94
C PRO A 276 -13.15 -0.94 -16.39
N LEU A 277 -12.98 -0.96 -15.07
CA LEU A 277 -11.70 -0.80 -14.40
C LEU A 277 -11.27 -2.11 -13.75
N ARG A 278 -10.04 -2.52 -14.04
CA ARG A 278 -9.36 -3.64 -13.36
C ARG A 278 -7.94 -3.26 -13.01
N PHE A 279 -7.45 -3.78 -11.90
CA PHE A 279 -6.17 -3.44 -11.34
C PHE A 279 -5.41 -4.73 -11.05
N LEU A 280 -4.18 -4.81 -11.57
CA LEU A 280 -3.20 -5.81 -11.17
C LEU A 280 -1.99 -5.05 -10.61
N PRO A 281 -2.05 -4.56 -9.36
CA PRO A 281 -0.93 -3.84 -8.78
C PRO A 281 0.28 -4.77 -8.60
N ASP A 282 1.49 -4.23 -8.63
CA ASP A 282 2.70 -4.99 -8.31
C ASP A 282 2.72 -5.38 -6.83
N ALA A 283 2.53 -6.67 -6.54
CA ALA A 283 2.52 -7.22 -5.19
C ALA A 283 3.88 -7.72 -4.71
N SER A 284 4.98 -7.48 -5.44
CA SER A 284 6.33 -7.89 -5.02
C SER A 284 6.79 -7.29 -3.69
N ALA A 285 6.23 -6.14 -3.30
CA ALA A 285 6.57 -5.51 -2.03
C ALA A 285 6.17 -6.39 -0.83
N THR A 286 6.90 -6.24 0.27
CA THR A 286 6.59 -6.89 1.56
C THR A 286 6.58 -5.86 2.69
N ARG A 287 5.87 -6.20 3.77
CA ARG A 287 5.86 -5.44 5.03
C ARG A 287 6.82 -6.08 6.03
N PRO A 288 7.69 -5.30 6.72
CA PRO A 288 8.43 -5.78 7.87
C PRO A 288 7.48 -6.19 9.00
N ALA A 289 7.69 -7.37 9.59
CA ALA A 289 6.78 -7.92 10.60
C ALA A 289 6.65 -7.02 11.85
N ASP A 290 7.70 -6.29 12.19
CA ASP A 290 7.84 -5.40 13.35
C ASP A 290 7.30 -3.98 13.13
N ARG A 291 6.70 -3.70 11.96
CA ARG A 291 6.21 -2.36 11.57
C ARG A 291 4.73 -2.35 11.26
N ALA A 292 4.05 -1.24 11.53
CA ALA A 292 2.63 -1.09 11.20
C ALA A 292 2.38 -1.19 9.68
N ARG A 293 1.14 -1.45 9.24
CA ARG A 293 0.80 -1.57 7.80
C ARG A 293 1.10 -0.26 7.05
N GLU A 294 1.01 0.86 7.74
CA GLU A 294 1.28 2.19 7.25
C GLU A 294 2.74 2.39 6.80
N VAL A 295 3.68 1.50 7.15
CA VAL A 295 5.05 1.53 6.60
C VAL A 295 5.08 1.35 5.07
N ILE A 296 4.05 0.75 4.49
CA ILE A 296 3.88 0.65 3.04
C ILE A 296 3.65 2.05 2.44
N MET A 297 2.91 2.91 3.13
CA MET A 297 2.73 4.31 2.75
C MET A 297 4.03 5.11 2.96
N ASP A 298 4.76 4.87 4.05
CA ASP A 298 6.07 5.52 4.30
C ASP A 298 7.04 5.29 3.13
N ARG A 299 7.05 4.06 2.58
CA ARG A 299 7.88 3.66 1.42
C ARG A 299 7.33 4.16 0.09
N ASN A 300 6.07 4.58 0.06
CA ASN A 300 5.37 5.13 -1.10
C ASN A 300 4.79 6.50 -0.73
N PRO A 301 5.62 7.51 -0.44
CA PRO A 301 5.21 8.75 0.23
C PRO A 301 4.18 9.57 -0.56
N TRP A 302 4.06 9.33 -1.86
CA TRP A 302 3.03 9.94 -2.69
C TRP A 302 1.60 9.54 -2.28
N THR A 303 1.43 8.43 -1.56
CA THR A 303 0.12 7.97 -1.06
C THR A 303 -0.46 8.96 -0.02
N TYR A 304 0.36 9.56 0.84
CA TYR A 304 -0.06 10.64 1.74
C TYR A 304 -0.61 11.86 1.00
N ARG A 305 0.02 12.21 -0.13
CA ARG A 305 -0.45 13.30 -0.97
C ARG A 305 -1.82 13.01 -1.56
N VAL A 306 -2.02 11.81 -2.10
CA VAL A 306 -3.32 11.41 -2.65
C VAL A 306 -4.38 11.44 -1.55
N ALA A 307 -4.11 10.84 -0.40
CA ALA A 307 -5.01 10.84 0.75
C ALA A 307 -5.42 12.27 1.17
N ALA A 308 -4.45 13.15 1.38
CA ALA A 308 -4.72 14.53 1.80
C ALA A 308 -5.47 15.33 0.74
N GLN A 309 -5.12 15.17 -0.54
CA GLN A 309 -5.80 15.85 -1.63
C GLN A 309 -7.25 15.37 -1.80
N GLU A 310 -7.53 14.10 -1.49
CA GLU A 310 -8.88 13.54 -1.50
C GLU A 310 -9.76 14.20 -0.43
N LEU A 311 -9.26 14.27 0.80
CA LEU A 311 -9.94 14.94 1.91
C LEU A 311 -10.27 16.41 1.58
N VAL A 312 -9.32 17.11 0.96
CA VAL A 312 -9.53 18.49 0.48
C VAL A 312 -10.64 18.55 -0.57
N ARG A 313 -10.57 17.69 -1.60
CA ARG A 313 -11.54 17.68 -2.72
C ARG A 313 -12.96 17.38 -2.24
N GLU A 314 -13.08 16.52 -1.25
CA GLU A 314 -14.37 16.04 -0.72
C GLU A 314 -14.94 16.93 0.38
N GLY A 315 -14.20 17.97 0.79
CA GLY A 315 -14.65 18.85 1.87
C GLY A 315 -14.70 18.14 3.22
N LYS A 316 -13.89 17.09 3.41
CA LYS A 316 -13.77 16.32 4.66
C LYS A 316 -12.86 17.00 5.69
N ILE A 317 -12.31 18.18 5.37
CA ILE A 317 -11.45 18.96 6.27
C ILE A 317 -12.07 20.29 6.70
N GLU A 318 -11.71 20.74 7.89
CA GLU A 318 -12.02 22.08 8.38
C GLU A 318 -11.36 23.17 7.52
N LYS A 319 -12.05 24.30 7.32
CA LYS A 319 -11.48 25.47 6.64
C LYS A 319 -10.31 26.09 7.40
N ARG A 320 -10.35 26.00 8.73
CA ARG A 320 -9.31 26.44 9.65
C ARG A 320 -9.10 25.29 10.64
N PRO A 321 -7.93 24.64 10.63
CA PRO A 321 -7.66 23.53 11.55
C PRO A 321 -7.76 23.99 13.00
N ASP A 322 -8.54 23.29 13.81
CA ASP A 322 -8.66 23.53 15.25
C ASP A 322 -8.46 22.24 16.04
N PRO A 323 -7.28 22.04 16.68
CA PRO A 323 -7.01 20.83 17.47
C PRO A 323 -7.85 20.72 18.76
N ALA A 324 -8.77 21.66 19.03
CA ALA A 324 -9.78 21.53 20.08
C ALA A 324 -11.04 20.77 19.63
N THR A 325 -11.29 20.64 18.31
CA THR A 325 -12.44 19.91 17.78
C THR A 325 -12.01 18.50 17.36
N LYS A 326 -12.99 17.62 17.08
CA LYS A 326 -12.73 16.30 16.47
C LYS A 326 -12.73 16.35 14.94
N ALA A 327 -13.18 17.45 14.33
CA ALA A 327 -13.25 17.52 12.89
C ALA A 327 -11.84 17.52 12.32
N VAL A 328 -11.68 16.92 11.14
CA VAL A 328 -10.34 16.71 10.59
C VAL A 328 -9.79 18.03 10.08
N GLY A 329 -8.67 18.48 10.61
CA GLY A 329 -7.93 19.63 10.11
C GLY A 329 -7.19 19.35 8.79
N ASP A 330 -6.38 20.29 8.35
CA ASP A 330 -5.47 20.06 7.23
C ASP A 330 -4.42 19.00 7.63
N PRO A 331 -4.21 17.92 6.87
CA PRO A 331 -3.27 16.86 7.24
C PRO A 331 -1.84 17.32 7.56
N ARG A 332 -1.43 18.52 7.15
CA ARG A 332 -0.12 19.12 7.49
C ARG A 332 -0.02 19.58 8.95
N THR A 333 -1.14 19.72 9.67
CA THR A 333 -1.17 20.07 11.09
C THR A 333 -1.04 18.87 12.02
N TYR A 334 -0.99 17.66 11.46
CA TYR A 334 -0.92 16.42 12.23
C TYR A 334 0.52 15.91 12.36
N LEU A 335 0.89 15.51 13.57
CA LEU A 335 2.05 14.67 13.81
C LEU A 335 1.66 13.21 13.56
N PHE A 336 2.23 12.58 12.52
CA PHE A 336 2.02 11.17 12.21
C PHE A 336 3.02 10.31 12.99
N VAL A 337 2.53 9.41 13.84
CA VAL A 337 3.37 8.61 14.74
C VAL A 337 3.12 7.12 14.52
N GLU A 338 4.19 6.33 14.57
CA GLU A 338 4.11 4.87 14.69
C GLU A 338 4.80 4.43 15.98
N TYR A 339 4.16 3.57 16.76
CA TYR A 339 4.68 3.06 18.03
C TYR A 339 4.30 1.59 18.23
N THR A 340 5.03 0.88 19.09
CA THR A 340 4.70 -0.50 19.46
C THR A 340 4.11 -0.56 20.85
N ARG A 341 2.96 -1.23 20.99
CA ARG A 341 2.32 -1.50 22.28
C ARG A 341 1.97 -2.96 22.48
N THR A 342 1.85 -3.37 23.74
CA THR A 342 1.35 -4.69 24.13
C THR A 342 0.53 -4.57 25.42
N ALA A 343 -0.65 -5.18 25.46
CA ALA A 343 -1.44 -5.30 26.67
C ALA A 343 -0.94 -6.46 27.55
N GLY A 344 -0.87 -6.25 28.86
CA GLY A 344 -0.57 -7.30 29.83
C GLY A 344 -1.82 -8.13 30.20
N ALA A 345 -1.65 -9.03 31.16
CA ALA A 345 -2.75 -9.83 31.69
C ALA A 345 -3.79 -8.94 32.41
N ALA A 346 -5.07 -9.23 32.18
CA ALA A 346 -6.17 -8.61 32.91
C ALA A 346 -6.13 -8.96 34.40
N THR A 347 -6.51 -8.02 35.24
CA THR A 347 -6.64 -8.21 36.70
C THR A 347 -8.09 -8.18 37.17
N GLY A 348 -9.05 -7.97 36.25
CA GLY A 348 -10.48 -7.87 36.54
C GLY A 348 -11.35 -8.07 35.30
N GLN A 349 -12.64 -7.75 35.44
CA GLN A 349 -13.61 -7.80 34.34
C GLN A 349 -13.58 -6.52 33.51
N GLY A 350 -13.95 -6.61 32.23
CA GLY A 350 -14.05 -5.47 31.31
C GLY A 350 -13.18 -5.65 30.06
N SER A 351 -12.98 -4.56 29.33
CA SER A 351 -12.16 -4.53 28.12
C SER A 351 -10.70 -4.23 28.43
N ALA A 352 -9.79 -4.74 27.59
CA ALA A 352 -8.39 -4.35 27.62
C ALA A 352 -8.26 -2.86 27.25
N PRO A 353 -7.42 -2.08 27.94
CA PRO A 353 -7.26 -0.66 27.64
C PRO A 353 -6.54 -0.44 26.29
N GLY A 354 -6.94 0.65 25.64
CA GLY A 354 -6.25 1.24 24.52
C GLY A 354 -5.09 2.14 24.94
N VAL A 355 -4.39 2.68 23.95
CA VAL A 355 -3.39 3.75 24.10
C VAL A 355 -3.78 4.91 23.18
N ALA A 356 -3.82 6.11 23.75
CA ALA A 356 -3.81 7.36 23.00
C ALA A 356 -2.42 8.00 23.13
N LEU A 357 -1.98 8.73 22.11
CA LEU A 357 -0.78 9.55 22.21
C LEU A 357 -1.15 10.99 22.55
N GLY A 358 -0.32 11.61 23.38
CA GLY A 358 -0.39 13.00 23.77
C GLY A 358 0.85 13.75 23.33
N VAL A 359 0.70 15.01 22.96
CA VAL A 359 1.79 15.92 22.61
C VAL A 359 1.67 17.18 23.46
N ARG A 360 2.77 17.59 24.11
CA ARG A 360 2.88 18.92 24.72
C ARG A 360 3.82 19.78 23.91
N LEU A 361 3.45 21.05 23.75
CA LEU A 361 4.28 22.04 23.07
C LEU A 361 5.10 22.83 24.10
N LYS A 362 6.28 23.30 23.72
CA LYS A 362 7.14 24.14 24.56
C LYS A 362 6.46 25.47 24.93
N ALA A 363 5.71 26.04 23.99
CA ALA A 363 5.00 27.31 24.16
C ALA A 363 3.75 27.18 25.05
N ASP A 364 3.18 25.99 25.16
CA ASP A 364 2.02 25.71 26.02
C ASP A 364 2.20 24.34 26.69
N PRO A 365 3.02 24.26 27.75
CA PRO A 365 3.28 23.00 28.44
C PRO A 365 2.07 22.52 29.24
N SER A 366 1.06 23.37 29.47
CA SER A 366 -0.13 23.04 30.25
C SER A 366 -1.11 22.16 29.46
N ARG A 367 -1.20 22.38 28.15
CA ARG A 367 -2.11 21.65 27.25
C ARG A 367 -1.49 20.36 26.75
N LEU A 368 -2.30 19.30 26.73
CA LEU A 368 -1.99 18.03 26.10
C LEU A 368 -2.89 17.82 24.89
N TYR A 369 -2.32 17.90 23.69
CA TYR A 369 -3.01 17.57 22.45
C TYR A 369 -3.05 16.06 22.31
N ARG A 370 -4.23 15.47 22.12
CA ARG A 370 -4.41 14.00 22.16
C ARG A 370 -4.85 13.46 20.82
N SER A 371 -4.31 12.30 20.43
CA SER A 371 -4.68 11.59 19.21
C SER A 371 -6.16 11.19 19.17
N ASP A 372 -6.79 11.05 20.34
CA ASP A 372 -8.18 10.62 20.49
C ASP A 372 -9.15 11.79 20.70
N HIS A 373 -8.66 13.03 20.77
CA HIS A 373 -9.46 14.23 21.11
C HIS A 373 -10.35 14.03 22.36
N GLY A 374 -9.91 13.20 23.32
CA GLY A 374 -10.65 12.85 24.54
C GLY A 374 -11.72 11.78 24.37
N ASP A 375 -11.96 11.29 23.15
CA ASP A 375 -12.86 10.18 22.87
C ASP A 375 -12.16 8.84 23.06
N ARG A 376 -12.43 8.20 24.19
CA ARG A 376 -11.77 6.93 24.52
C ARG A 376 -12.10 5.81 23.54
N SER A 377 -13.23 5.88 22.82
CA SER A 377 -13.63 4.81 21.88
C SER A 377 -12.69 4.66 20.68
N VAL A 378 -11.88 5.68 20.39
CA VAL A 378 -10.91 5.68 19.29
C VAL A 378 -9.45 5.52 19.76
N ALA A 379 -9.21 5.22 21.03
CA ALA A 379 -7.89 4.82 21.49
C ALA A 379 -7.50 3.45 20.89
N ILE A 380 -6.21 3.25 20.62
CA ILE A 380 -5.74 2.05 19.91
C ILE A 380 -5.59 0.89 20.88
N ASP A 381 -6.36 -0.17 20.65
CA ASP A 381 -6.50 -1.38 21.46
C ASP A 381 -5.89 -2.64 20.81
N ARG A 382 -5.20 -2.49 19.69
CA ARG A 382 -4.50 -3.56 18.96
C ARG A 382 -3.03 -3.63 19.37
N ASP A 383 -2.53 -4.84 19.65
CA ASP A 383 -1.13 -5.06 19.98
C ASP A 383 -0.22 -5.09 18.74
N GLY A 384 1.08 -4.87 18.98
CA GLY A 384 2.09 -4.77 17.94
C GLY A 384 2.40 -3.32 17.55
N ALA A 385 3.01 -3.15 16.39
CA ALA A 385 3.27 -1.84 15.81
C ALA A 385 1.97 -1.25 15.22
N VAL A 386 1.64 -0.04 15.65
CA VAL A 386 0.43 0.69 15.30
C VAL A 386 0.76 2.13 14.92
N ALA A 387 -0.09 2.75 14.10
CA ALA A 387 0.04 4.14 13.67
C ALA A 387 -1.15 4.98 14.14
N THR A 388 -0.89 6.26 14.40
CA THR A 388 -1.87 7.26 14.80
C THR A 388 -1.42 8.65 14.34
N THR A 389 -2.28 9.65 14.53
CA THR A 389 -1.93 11.05 14.38
C THR A 389 -2.35 11.87 15.59
N VAL A 390 -1.67 12.99 15.84
CA VAL A 390 -2.08 14.00 16.83
C VAL A 390 -2.20 15.34 16.12
N GLU A 391 -3.39 15.94 16.14
CA GLU A 391 -3.58 17.29 15.58
C GLU A 391 -2.94 18.35 16.48
N LEU A 392 -2.23 19.29 15.86
CA LEU A 392 -1.53 20.36 16.54
C LEU A 392 -1.87 21.72 15.90
N PRO A 393 -1.61 22.84 16.59
CA PRO A 393 -1.80 24.16 16.02
C PRO A 393 -1.06 24.30 14.68
N ALA A 394 -1.70 24.98 13.72
CA ALA A 394 -1.10 25.20 12.41
C ALA A 394 0.27 25.88 12.51
N GLY A 395 1.24 25.37 11.74
CA GLY A 395 2.62 25.87 11.77
C GLY A 395 3.53 25.18 12.79
N THR A 396 3.00 24.29 13.64
CA THR A 396 3.82 23.49 14.57
C THR A 396 4.87 22.67 13.82
N SER A 397 6.09 22.70 14.32
CA SER A 397 7.22 21.88 13.88
C SER A 397 7.66 20.92 14.99
N VAL A 398 8.53 19.95 14.67
CA VAL A 398 9.10 19.05 15.69
C VAL A 398 9.91 19.82 16.74
N GLY A 399 10.52 20.96 16.37
CA GLY A 399 11.27 21.82 17.29
C GLY A 399 10.41 22.40 18.42
N ASP A 400 9.10 22.54 18.18
CA ASP A 400 8.14 23.12 19.11
C ASP A 400 7.58 22.09 20.11
N ILE A 401 7.77 20.79 19.85
CA ILE A 401 7.29 19.72 20.73
C ILE A 401 8.22 19.63 21.94
N ALA A 402 7.63 19.62 23.14
CA ALA A 402 8.33 19.39 24.41
C ALA A 402 8.33 17.90 24.78
N SER A 403 7.19 17.22 24.62
CA SER A 403 7.05 15.79 24.90
C SER A 403 6.07 15.08 23.98
N VAL A 404 6.32 13.79 23.76
CA VAL A 404 5.32 12.82 23.30
C VAL A 404 5.05 11.85 24.44
N GLU A 405 3.78 11.66 24.78
CA GLU A 405 3.30 10.92 25.95
C GLU A 405 2.37 9.79 25.51
N ALA A 406 2.48 8.63 26.14
CA ALA A 406 1.48 7.56 26.04
C ALA A 406 0.44 7.74 27.15
N LEU A 407 -0.82 7.47 26.83
CA LEU A 407 -1.95 7.49 27.76
C LEU A 407 -2.70 6.16 27.70
N ARG A 408 -2.70 5.41 28.81
CA ARG A 408 -3.55 4.23 29.00
C ARG A 408 -5.01 4.68 29.07
N THR A 409 -5.80 4.24 28.11
CA THR A 409 -7.16 4.73 27.90
C THR A 409 -8.11 3.55 27.90
N PRO A 410 -8.94 3.35 28.94
CA PRO A 410 -9.95 2.30 28.95
C PRO A 410 -10.91 2.47 27.77
N VAL A 411 -11.07 1.41 26.98
CA VAL A 411 -11.98 1.36 25.82
C VAL A 411 -13.14 0.42 26.10
N GLY A 412 -14.23 0.49 25.33
CA GLY A 412 -15.33 -0.47 25.44
C GLY A 412 -16.04 -0.48 26.79
N SER A 413 -16.49 -1.65 27.24
CA SER A 413 -17.29 -1.83 28.46
C SER A 413 -16.39 -2.00 29.69
N GLY A 414 -15.87 -0.88 30.20
CA GLY A 414 -15.12 -0.83 31.46
C GLY A 414 -13.61 -1.01 31.30
N ASP A 415 -12.94 -1.31 32.42
CA ASP A 415 -11.49 -1.43 32.49
C ASP A 415 -11.13 -2.74 33.20
N ASN A 416 -10.53 -3.69 32.45
CA ASN A 416 -10.10 -4.97 33.02
C ASN A 416 -8.81 -4.90 33.85
N GLY A 417 -8.26 -3.70 34.07
CA GLY A 417 -7.09 -3.44 34.88
C GLY A 417 -5.76 -3.85 34.25
N ALA A 418 -5.76 -4.41 33.03
CA ALA A 418 -4.53 -4.82 32.37
C ALA A 418 -3.55 -3.64 32.22
N PRO A 419 -2.26 -3.79 32.52
CA PRO A 419 -1.26 -2.79 32.17
C PRO A 419 -1.06 -2.76 30.65
N VAL A 420 -0.54 -1.65 30.12
CA VAL A 420 -0.08 -1.57 28.73
C VAL A 420 1.37 -1.16 28.72
N THR A 421 2.20 -1.82 27.90
CA THR A 421 3.59 -1.45 27.72
C THR A 421 3.80 -0.89 26.33
N VAL A 422 4.40 0.30 26.23
CA VAL A 422 4.89 0.88 24.97
C VAL A 422 6.40 0.70 24.92
N THR A 423 6.92 0.13 23.83
CA THR A 423 8.35 -0.26 23.73
C THR A 423 9.14 0.54 22.71
N SER A 424 8.47 1.17 21.74
CA SER A 424 9.14 1.99 20.74
C SER A 424 8.23 3.07 20.17
N VAL A 425 8.85 4.15 19.69
CA VAL A 425 8.30 5.07 18.69
C VAL A 425 9.20 4.93 17.46
N HIS A 426 8.68 4.29 16.42
CA HIS A 426 9.43 3.97 15.21
C HIS A 426 9.63 5.19 14.31
N ARG A 427 8.64 6.08 14.29
CA ARG A 427 8.68 7.34 13.55
C ARG A 427 7.74 8.40 14.11
N GLY A 428 8.07 9.66 13.86
CA GLY A 428 7.20 10.82 14.02
C GLY A 428 7.58 11.92 13.04
N PHE A 429 6.63 12.32 12.18
CA PHE A 429 6.83 13.34 11.14
C PHE A 429 5.58 14.20 10.90
N PHE A 430 5.79 15.35 10.26
CA PHE A 430 4.73 16.16 9.66
C PHE A 430 4.78 16.04 8.14
N LEU A 431 3.66 16.35 7.47
CA LEU A 431 3.64 16.53 6.02
C LEU A 431 4.16 17.91 5.63
N ASP A 432 4.79 18.01 4.46
CA ASP A 432 5.22 19.28 3.87
C ASP A 432 4.10 19.95 3.04
N ARG A 433 4.44 21.07 2.38
CA ARG A 433 3.49 21.81 1.54
C ARG A 433 2.94 21.01 0.36
N ALA A 434 3.64 19.97 -0.08
CA ALA A 434 3.25 19.07 -1.16
C ALA A 434 2.58 17.79 -0.63
N TYR A 435 2.20 17.78 0.65
CA TYR A 435 1.64 16.64 1.37
C TYR A 435 2.55 15.39 1.34
N LEU A 436 3.87 15.60 1.27
CA LEU A 436 4.85 14.53 1.42
C LEU A 436 5.37 14.48 2.86
N PRO A 437 5.62 13.28 3.41
CA PRO A 437 6.22 13.15 4.73
C PRO A 437 7.61 13.79 4.75
N ARG A 438 7.85 14.64 5.75
CA ARG A 438 9.21 15.09 6.10
C ARG A 438 9.99 13.92 6.74
N PRO A 439 11.33 13.99 6.77
CA PRO A 439 12.12 13.01 7.52
C PRO A 439 11.62 12.88 8.96
N SER A 440 11.51 11.63 9.44
CA SER A 440 11.14 11.36 10.82
C SER A 440 12.18 11.94 11.77
N ALA A 441 11.73 12.75 12.73
CA ALA A 441 12.60 13.39 13.72
C ALA A 441 12.30 12.95 15.16
N ILE A 442 11.23 12.16 15.36
CA ILE A 442 10.90 11.56 16.66
C ILE A 442 11.13 10.05 16.57
N ARG A 443 12.00 9.55 17.45
CA ARG A 443 12.27 8.12 17.64
C ARG A 443 12.51 7.87 19.11
N TRP A 444 12.05 6.72 19.59
CA TRP A 444 12.30 6.29 20.95
C TRP A 444 12.32 4.76 21.04
N THR A 445 13.11 4.23 21.96
CA THR A 445 13.15 2.81 22.30
C THR A 445 13.34 2.70 23.80
N GLY A 446 12.54 1.86 24.43
CA GLY A 446 12.56 1.66 25.88
C GLY A 446 11.43 0.75 26.32
N ALA A 447 10.98 0.91 27.56
CA ALA A 447 9.79 0.25 28.06
C ALA A 447 9.05 1.19 29.01
N ALA A 448 7.85 1.60 28.62
CA ALA A 448 6.97 2.43 29.41
C ALA A 448 5.71 1.62 29.73
N THR A 449 5.61 1.11 30.95
CA THR A 449 4.43 0.38 31.43
C THR A 449 3.47 1.35 32.11
N LEU A 450 2.27 1.45 31.54
CA LEU A 450 1.17 2.25 32.02
C LEU A 450 0.18 1.37 32.78
N THR A 451 -0.26 1.80 33.95
CA THR A 451 -1.20 1.09 34.82
C THR A 451 -2.37 2.00 35.21
N GLY A 452 -3.40 1.49 35.88
CA GLY A 452 -4.46 2.35 36.43
C GLY A 452 -3.92 3.44 37.38
N ALA A 453 -2.91 3.13 38.18
CA ALA A 453 -2.27 4.07 39.12
C ALA A 453 -1.27 5.02 38.45
N ARG A 454 -0.70 4.63 37.30
CA ARG A 454 0.23 5.43 36.49
C ARG A 454 -0.21 5.38 35.03
N PRO A 455 -1.29 6.08 34.66
CA PRO A 455 -1.92 5.92 33.35
C PRO A 455 -1.19 6.68 32.24
N THR A 456 -0.12 7.42 32.54
CA THR A 456 0.63 8.23 31.58
C THR A 456 2.13 7.98 31.70
N ALA A 457 2.83 8.05 30.57
CA ALA A 457 4.30 7.97 30.52
C ALA A 457 4.85 8.83 29.37
N VAL A 458 5.94 9.54 29.62
CA VAL A 458 6.65 10.27 28.57
C VAL A 458 7.49 9.29 27.77
N LEU A 459 7.26 9.21 26.46
CA LEU A 459 8.04 8.39 25.54
C LEU A 459 9.22 9.18 24.99
N TRP A 460 9.02 10.44 24.63
CA TRP A 460 10.05 11.24 23.98
C TRP A 460 10.05 12.68 24.51
N ARG A 461 11.23 13.33 24.52
CA ARG A 461 11.44 14.73 24.86
C ARG A 461 12.42 15.38 23.88
N ASN A 462 12.26 16.69 23.69
CA ASN A 462 13.14 17.54 22.90
C ASN A 462 13.96 18.48 23.78
#